data_AF-A0A401TT82-F1
#
_entry.id   AF-A0A401TT82-F1
#
_cell.length_a   1.000
_cell.length_b   1.000
_cell.length_c   1.000
_cell.angle_alpha   90.00
_cell.angle_beta   90.00
_cell.angle_gamma   90.00
#
_symmetry.space_group_name_H-M   'P 1'
#
loop_
_entity.id
_entity.type
_entity.pdbx_description
1 polymer ?
#
loop_
_entity_poly.entity_id
_entity_poly.type
_entity_poly.pdbx_seq_one_letter_code
_entity_poly.pdbx_strand_id
1 'polypeptide(L)' 'MQEIVDLIKCDADVEMCKRAPVYKRIPFLDFFPGQFKFPNGIEQLEKMESPRIYKTHLPFQLVPKSIWEQDCK' A
#
# COMPACT_ATOMS: atom_id res chain seq x y z
N MET A 1 3.29 9.32 -8.21
CA MET A 1 2.15 9.43 -7.27
C MET A 1 2.45 8.78 -5.93
N GLN A 2 2.82 7.49 -5.87
CA GLN A 2 3.14 6.79 -4.60
C GLN A 2 4.11 7.56 -3.68
N GLU A 3 5.23 8.08 -4.22
CA GLU A 3 6.19 8.84 -3.42
C GLU A 3 5.63 10.13 -2.84
N ILE A 4 4.78 10.83 -3.59
CA ILE A 4 4.16 12.08 -3.12
C ILE A 4 3.20 11.76 -1.96
N VAL A 5 2.44 10.67 -2.05
CA VAL A 5 1.55 10.22 -0.98
C VAL A 5 2.34 9.81 0.27
N ASP A 6 3.47 9.11 0.11
CA ASP A 6 4.32 8.75 1.25
C ASP A 6 4.96 10.00 1.91
N LEU A 7 5.38 10.99 1.11
CA LEU A 7 5.88 12.27 1.64
C LEU A 7 4.84 13.02 2.44
N ILE A 8 3.58 13.05 1.98
CA ILE A 8 2.47 13.64 2.73
C ILE A 8 2.25 12.87 4.05
N LYS A 9 2.30 11.54 4.02
CA LYS A 9 2.17 10.71 5.24
C LYS A 9 3.31 10.96 6.23
N CYS A 10 4.51 11.22 5.73
CA CYS A 10 5.71 11.45 6.53
C CYS A 10 5.93 12.93 6.89
N ASP A 11 4.91 13.79 6.82
CA ASP A 11 5.02 15.23 7.16
C ASP A 11 6.16 15.94 6.41
N ALA A 12 6.34 15.59 5.13
CA ALA A 12 7.42 16.04 4.25
C ALA A 12 8.86 15.66 4.70
N ASP A 13 8.99 14.68 5.60
CA ASP A 13 10.29 14.08 5.97
C ASP A 13 10.78 13.13 4.87
N VAL A 14 11.72 13.63 4.08
CA VAL A 14 12.35 12.91 2.97
C VAL A 14 13.18 11.71 3.45
N GLU A 15 13.78 11.77 4.63
CA GLU A 15 14.61 10.68 5.16
C GLU A 15 13.72 9.52 5.61
N MET A 16 12.56 9.80 6.22
CA MET A 16 11.56 8.77 6.49
C MET A 16 11.04 8.09 5.21
N CYS A 17 10.90 8.80 4.10
CA CYS A 17 10.51 8.20 2.82
C CYS A 17 11.58 7.27 2.22
N LYS A 18 12.83 7.37 2.65
CA LYS A 18 13.93 6.48 2.21
C LYS A 18 14.06 5.20 3.03
N ARG A 19 13.22 5.00 4.05
CA ARG A 19 13.26 3.82 4.96
C ARG A 19 13.23 2.47 4.24
N ALA A 20 12.63 2.39 3.06
CA ALA A 20 12.57 1.17 2.26
C ALA A 20 12.20 1.49 0.79
N PRO A 21 12.37 0.54 -0.15
CA PRO A 21 11.82 0.65 -1.50
C PRO A 21 10.29 0.86 -1.50
N VAL A 22 9.77 1.56 -2.52
CA VAL A 22 8.34 1.91 -2.65
C VAL A 22 7.41 0.71 -2.46
N TYR A 23 7.69 -0.41 -3.13
CA TYR A 23 6.83 -1.61 -3.07
C TYR A 23 6.77 -2.27 -1.69
N LYS A 24 7.66 -1.90 -0.76
CA LYS A 24 7.58 -2.31 0.66
C LYS A 24 6.82 -1.29 1.51
N ARG A 25 6.93 0.01 1.18
CA ARG A 25 6.25 1.10 1.90
C ARG A 25 4.76 1.19 1.54
N ILE A 26 4.47 1.02 0.25
CA ILE A 26 3.15 1.06 -0.37
C ILE A 26 3.01 -0.22 -1.18
N PRO A 27 2.56 -1.33 -0.56
CA PRO A 27 2.35 -2.59 -1.25
C PRO A 27 1.30 -2.47 -2.36
N PHE A 28 1.39 -3.38 -3.33
CA PHE A 28 0.41 -3.49 -4.42
C PHE A 28 -0.64 -4.52 -4.05
N LEU A 29 -1.89 -4.10 -3.85
CA LEU A 29 -2.99 -4.98 -3.43
C LEU A 29 -3.19 -6.16 -4.39
N ASP A 30 -3.02 -5.92 -5.68
CA ASP A 30 -3.33 -6.89 -6.74
C ASP A 30 -2.10 -7.66 -7.21
N PHE A 31 -1.00 -7.57 -6.47
CA PHE A 31 0.23 -8.25 -6.80
C PHE A 31 0.30 -9.63 -6.14
N PHE A 32 0.07 -10.65 -6.96
CA PHE A 32 0.11 -12.07 -6.58
C PHE A 32 1.23 -12.78 -7.33
N PRO A 33 2.45 -12.85 -6.76
CA PRO A 33 3.61 -13.38 -7.46
C PRO A 33 3.62 -14.90 -7.66
N GLY A 34 2.61 -15.63 -7.16
CA GLY A 34 2.50 -17.08 -7.35
C GLY A 34 3.73 -17.82 -6.82
N GLN A 35 4.52 -18.43 -7.73
CA GLN A 35 5.73 -19.20 -7.39
C GLN A 35 6.99 -18.33 -7.21
N PHE A 36 6.95 -17.05 -7.55
CA PHE A 36 8.10 -16.17 -7.35
C PHE A 36 8.26 -15.81 -5.87
N LYS A 37 9.51 -15.69 -5.39
CA LYS A 37 9.85 -15.31 -4.00
C LYS A 37 9.61 -13.81 -3.70
N PHE A 38 8.54 -13.24 -4.22
CA PHE A 38 8.11 -11.90 -3.84
C PHE A 38 6.97 -12.00 -2.82
N PRO A 39 6.89 -11.07 -1.86
CA PRO A 39 5.78 -11.06 -0.93
C PRO A 39 4.48 -10.70 -1.65
N ASN A 40 3.39 -11.38 -1.28
CA ASN A 40 2.03 -11.06 -1.71
C ASN A 40 1.58 -9.73 -1.10
N GLY A 41 0.97 -8.86 -1.90
CA GLY A 41 0.48 -7.56 -1.42
C GLY A 41 -0.49 -7.64 -0.24
N ILE A 42 -1.37 -8.63 -0.22
CA ILE A 42 -2.33 -8.85 0.88
C ILE A 42 -1.59 -9.21 2.17
N GLU A 43 -0.67 -10.18 2.10
CA GLU A 43 0.13 -10.60 3.27
C GLU A 43 1.02 -9.48 3.81
N GLN A 44 1.50 -8.59 2.92
CA GLN A 44 2.23 -7.39 3.35
C GLN A 44 1.31 -6.46 4.13
N LEU A 45 0.10 -6.21 3.63
CA LEU A 45 -0.85 -5.30 4.26
C LEU A 45 -1.39 -5.81 5.59
N GLU A 46 -1.58 -7.11 5.74
CA GLU A 46 -1.99 -7.71 7.01
C GLU A 46 -0.97 -7.51 8.13
N LYS A 47 0.33 -7.46 7.78
CA LYS A 47 1.43 -7.24 8.74
C LYS A 47 1.69 -5.77 9.03
N MET A 48 1.08 -4.84 8.29
CA MET A 48 1.27 -3.40 8.48
C MET A 48 0.30 -2.84 9.52
N GLU A 49 0.82 -1.96 10.36
CA GLU A 49 0.02 -1.17 11.30
C GLU A 49 -0.84 -0.14 10.56
N SER A 50 -1.98 0.20 11.17
CA SER A 50 -2.85 1.27 10.67
C SER A 50 -2.30 2.64 11.07
N PRO A 51 -2.40 3.68 10.21
CA PRO A 51 -3.03 3.69 8.89
C PRO A 51 -2.15 3.07 7.79
N ARG A 52 -2.76 2.19 6.99
CA ARG A 52 -2.12 1.49 5.86
C ARG A 52 -2.27 2.28 4.56
N ILE A 53 -1.24 2.28 3.73
CA ILE A 53 -1.27 2.85 2.38
C ILE A 53 -0.88 1.75 1.41
N TYR A 54 -1.65 1.58 0.34
CA TYR A 54 -1.40 0.62 -0.71
C TYR A 54 -1.78 1.19 -2.07
N LYS A 55 -1.34 0.52 -3.12
CA LYS A 55 -1.70 0.84 -4.51
C LYS A 55 -2.48 -0.33 -5.10
N THR A 56 -3.48 -0.03 -5.92
CA THR A 56 -4.22 -1.02 -6.72
C THR A 56 -4.42 -0.48 -8.14
N HIS A 57 -4.50 -1.39 -9.11
CA HIS A 57 -4.99 -1.14 -10.46
C HIS A 57 -6.41 -1.67 -10.65
N LEU A 58 -7.01 -2.28 -9.63
CA LEU A 58 -8.40 -2.71 -9.70
C LEU A 58 -9.34 -1.51 -9.87
N PRO A 59 -10.37 -1.65 -10.72
CA PRO A 59 -11.50 -0.76 -10.72
C PRO A 59 -12.11 -0.63 -9.33
N PHE A 60 -12.69 0.54 -9.04
CA PHE A 60 -13.29 0.86 -7.75
C PHE A 60 -14.36 -0.16 -7.29
N GLN A 61 -15.08 -0.80 -8.21
CA GLN A 61 -16.09 -1.81 -7.84
C GLN A 61 -15.49 -3.15 -7.37
N LEU A 62 -14.20 -3.40 -7.64
CA LEU A 62 -13.53 -4.67 -7.35
C LEU A 62 -12.66 -4.63 -6.09
N VAL A 63 -12.47 -3.45 -5.48
CA VAL A 63 -11.77 -3.37 -4.19
C VAL A 63 -12.69 -3.84 -3.05
N PRO A 64 -12.15 -4.32 -1.92
CA PRO A 64 -12.96 -4.75 -0.78
C PRO A 64 -13.98 -3.70 -0.30
N LYS A 65 -15.23 -4.14 -0.07
CA LYS A 65 -16.32 -3.25 0.37
C LYS A 65 -16.00 -2.46 1.64
N SER A 66 -15.22 -3.07 2.53
CA SER A 66 -14.79 -2.46 3.79
C SER A 66 -14.06 -1.13 3.59
N ILE A 67 -13.37 -0.94 2.46
CA ILE A 67 -12.70 0.33 2.13
C ILE A 67 -13.74 1.45 2.03
N TRP A 68 -14.91 1.16 1.47
CA TRP A 68 -16.00 2.11 1.29
C TRP A 68 -16.74 2.35 2.60
N GLU A 69 -17.02 1.27 3.33
CA GLU A 69 -17.80 1.30 4.57
C GLU A 69 -17.05 1.97 5.72
N GLN A 70 -15.71 1.93 5.71
CA GLN A 70 -14.85 2.48 6.77
C GLN A 70 -14.29 3.87 6.44
N ASP A 71 -14.83 4.56 5.42
CA ASP A 71 -14.39 5.88 4.96
C ASP A 71 -12.87 6.02 4.74
N CYS A 72 -12.25 4.94 4.25
CA CYS A 72 -10.85 4.97 3.82
C CYS A 72 -10.71 5.88 2.58
N LYS A 73 -9.58 6.60 2.49
CA LYS A 73 -9.29 7.55 1.41
C LYS A 73 -8.31 6.96 0.41
#